data_AF-A0A8R2ADS8-F1
#
_entry.id   AF-A0A8R2ADS8-F1
#
_cell.length_a   1.000
_cell.length_b   1.000
_cell.length_c   1.000
_cell.angle_alpha   90.00
_cell.angle_beta   90.00
_cell.angle_gamma   90.00
#
_symmetry.space_group_name_H-M   'P 1'
#
loop_
_entity.id
_entity.type
_entity.pdbx_description
1 polymer ?
#
loop_
_entity_poly.entity_id
_entity_poly.type
_entity_poly.pdbx_seq_one_letter_code
_entity_poly.pdbx_strand_id
1 'polypeptide(L)'
;MERQTDIVDKELHEAVKRSLIDNSTWNSFASTVETEIRKILEEKDVINIKEKKPEQSETNELINKLISEYMDFMGYKLTNSMFKKELGTELKTNGYRKQMTSLLHLEDSDETLKQPLLTVLITMFKNNYEHNKESLEIYPI
;
A
#
# COMPACT_ATOMS: atom_id res chain seq x y z
N MET A 1 -31.72 14.05 -27.35
CA MET A 1 -32.43 14.08 -26.05
C MET A 1 -31.62 13.38 -24.95
N GLU A 2 -30.94 12.25 -25.24
CA GLU A 2 -30.09 11.51 -24.29
C GLU A 2 -28.97 12.32 -23.61
N ARG A 3 -28.32 13.25 -24.31
CA ARG A 3 -27.23 14.06 -23.69
C ARG A 3 -27.71 14.98 -22.56
N GLN A 4 -28.98 15.39 -22.57
CA GLN A 4 -29.50 16.32 -21.57
C GLN A 4 -29.81 15.58 -20.26
N THR A 5 -30.31 14.34 -20.35
CA THR A 5 -30.55 13.45 -19.21
C THR A 5 -29.25 13.07 -18.50
N ASP A 6 -28.18 12.75 -19.25
CA ASP A 6 -26.88 12.43 -18.64
C ASP A 6 -26.25 13.62 -17.90
N ILE A 7 -26.46 14.84 -18.40
CA ILE A 7 -25.98 16.07 -17.75
C ILE A 7 -26.78 16.33 -16.47
N VAL A 8 -28.11 16.20 -16.53
CA VAL A 8 -29.00 16.39 -15.37
C VAL A 8 -28.74 15.34 -14.29
N ASP A 9 -28.51 14.08 -14.66
CA ASP A 9 -28.16 13.01 -13.72
C ASP A 9 -26.80 13.27 -13.05
N LYS A 10 -25.83 13.78 -13.80
CA LYS A 10 -24.51 14.13 -13.26
C LYS A 10 -24.57 15.35 -12.34
N GLU A 11 -25.38 16.35 -12.69
CA GLU A 11 -25.62 17.53 -11.84
C GLU A 11 -26.38 17.17 -10.57
N LEU A 12 -27.38 16.29 -10.66
CA LEU A 12 -28.11 15.76 -9.52
C LEU A 12 -27.19 14.95 -8.60
N HIS A 13 -26.35 14.07 -9.16
CA HIS A 13 -25.38 13.29 -8.41
C HIS A 13 -24.38 14.20 -7.66
N GLU A 14 -23.84 15.23 -8.32
CA GLU A 14 -22.92 16.17 -7.68
C GLU A 14 -23.62 17.06 -6.63
N ALA A 15 -24.88 17.45 -6.85
CA ALA A 15 -25.68 18.21 -5.87
C ALA A 15 -25.99 17.39 -4.61
N VAL A 16 -26.37 16.12 -4.79
CA VAL A 16 -26.58 15.17 -3.68
C VAL A 16 -25.28 14.93 -2.92
N LYS A 17 -24.18 14.71 -3.63
CA LYS A 17 -22.86 14.52 -3.04
C LYS A 17 -22.40 15.74 -2.23
N ARG A 18 -22.55 16.96 -2.76
CA ARG A 18 -22.26 18.20 -2.02
C ARG A 18 -23.15 18.35 -0.80
N SER A 19 -24.45 18.14 -0.91
CA SER A 19 -25.39 18.20 0.21
C SER A 19 -25.04 17.21 1.33
N LEU A 20 -24.57 16.01 1.00
CA LEU A 20 -24.12 15.03 1.98
C LEU A 20 -22.77 15.40 2.61
N ILE A 21 -21.84 15.95 1.82
CA ILE A 21 -20.53 16.43 2.30
C ILE A 21 -20.72 17.60 3.27
N ASP A 22 -21.56 18.56 2.90
CA ASP A 22 -21.80 19.80 3.65
C ASP A 22 -22.54 19.54 4.97
N ASN A 23 -23.34 18.47 5.06
CA ASN A 23 -24.09 18.11 6.26
C ASN A 23 -23.35 17.15 7.21
N SER A 24 -22.05 16.87 7.01
CA SER A 24 -21.25 15.89 7.77
C SER A 24 -21.76 14.43 7.72
N THR A 25 -22.87 14.17 7.02
CA THR A 25 -23.53 12.87 6.90
C THR A 25 -22.87 11.97 5.86
N TRP A 26 -22.12 12.51 4.90
CA TRP A 26 -21.41 11.72 3.88
C TRP A 26 -20.45 10.70 4.48
N ASN A 27 -19.66 11.10 5.47
CA ASN A 27 -18.71 10.20 6.12
C ASN A 27 -19.46 9.07 6.84
N SER A 28 -20.55 9.40 7.55
CA SER A 28 -21.41 8.39 8.20
C SER A 28 -22.01 7.43 7.17
N PHE A 29 -22.55 7.94 6.07
CA PHE A 29 -23.14 7.12 5.01
C PHE A 29 -22.09 6.19 4.37
N ALA A 30 -20.94 6.73 4.00
CA ALA A 30 -19.84 5.96 3.42
C ALA A 30 -19.38 4.85 4.39
N SER A 31 -19.23 5.17 5.68
CA SER A 31 -18.89 4.17 6.70
C SER A 31 -19.96 3.10 6.89
N THR A 32 -21.24 3.45 6.84
CA THR A 32 -22.35 2.48 6.90
C THR A 32 -22.30 1.53 5.70
N VAL A 33 -22.18 2.07 4.48
CA VAL A 33 -22.07 1.25 3.27
C VAL A 33 -20.84 0.33 3.31
N GLU A 34 -19.68 0.86 3.71
CA GLU A 34 -18.45 0.06 3.87
C GLU A 34 -18.66 -1.09 4.87
N THR A 35 -19.35 -0.82 5.98
CA THR A 35 -19.65 -1.82 7.02
C THR A 35 -20.56 -2.94 6.50
N GLU A 36 -21.65 -2.59 5.81
CA GLU A 36 -22.59 -3.58 5.28
C GLU A 36 -21.94 -4.43 4.16
N ILE A 37 -21.14 -3.81 3.29
CA ILE A 37 -20.38 -4.54 2.27
C ILE A 37 -19.42 -5.53 2.95
N ARG A 38 -18.67 -5.06 3.96
CA ARG A 38 -17.72 -5.90 4.68
C ARG A 38 -18.43 -7.11 5.31
N LYS A 39 -19.56 -6.88 5.98
CA LYS A 39 -20.37 -7.94 6.57
C LYS A 39 -20.81 -8.99 5.55
N ILE A 40 -21.27 -8.57 4.37
CA ILE A 40 -21.65 -9.50 3.29
C ILE A 40 -20.43 -10.32 2.83
N LEU A 41 -19.26 -9.69 2.69
CA LEU A 41 -18.05 -10.38 2.26
C LEU A 41 -17.53 -11.36 3.32
N GLU A 42 -17.68 -11.05 4.60
CA GLU A 42 -17.41 -11.95 5.72
C GLU A 42 -18.36 -13.16 5.69
N GLU A 43 -19.68 -12.93 5.59
CA GLU A 43 -20.70 -13.99 5.56
C GLU A 43 -20.53 -14.94 4.35
N LYS A 44 -19.92 -14.45 3.27
CA LYS A 44 -19.64 -15.22 2.05
C LYS A 44 -18.25 -15.88 2.06
N ASP A 45 -17.50 -15.79 3.15
CA ASP A 45 -16.11 -16.25 3.27
C ASP A 45 -15.19 -15.71 2.15
N VAL A 46 -15.53 -14.54 1.58
CA VAL A 46 -14.72 -13.87 0.55
C VAL A 46 -13.51 -13.20 1.17
N ILE A 47 -13.67 -12.71 2.41
CA ILE A 47 -12.59 -12.14 3.22
C ILE A 47 -12.49 -12.91 4.54
N ASN A 48 -11.25 -13.18 4.97
CA ASN A 48 -11.00 -13.81 6.27
C ASN A 48 -10.59 -12.74 7.29
N ILE A 49 -11.48 -12.45 8.23
CA ILE A 49 -11.16 -11.59 9.37
C ILE A 49 -10.67 -12.48 10.49
N LYS A 50 -9.34 -12.66 10.56
CA LYS A 50 -8.74 -13.14 11.80
C LYS A 50 -9.02 -12.10 12.89
N GLU A 51 -9.78 -12.50 13.93
CA GLU A 51 -10.17 -11.63 15.05
C GLU A 51 -8.98 -10.92 15.73
N LYS A 52 -7.80 -11.55 15.65
CA LYS A 52 -6.55 -10.99 16.15
C LYS A 52 -5.53 -10.89 15.02
N LYS A 53 -5.18 -9.66 14.64
CA LYS A 53 -4.03 -9.42 13.76
C LYS A 53 -2.75 -9.91 14.46
N PRO A 54 -1.79 -10.48 13.71
CA PRO A 54 -0.50 -10.82 14.28
C PRO A 54 0.14 -9.60 14.94
N GLU A 55 0.87 -9.81 16.02
CA GLU A 55 1.69 -8.76 16.62
C GLU A 55 2.72 -8.28 15.59
N GLN A 56 2.85 -6.96 15.44
CA GLN A 56 3.81 -6.39 14.50
C GLN A 56 5.20 -6.40 15.14
N SER A 57 6.05 -7.32 14.71
CA SER A 57 7.48 -7.24 14.95
C SER A 57 8.10 -6.07 14.17
N GLU A 58 9.27 -5.62 14.61
CA GLU A 58 10.06 -4.60 13.89
C GLU A 58 10.32 -5.00 12.43
N THR A 59 10.58 -6.29 12.18
CA THR A 59 10.75 -6.84 10.83
C THR A 59 9.47 -6.70 9.99
N ASN A 60 8.30 -7.01 10.56
CA ASN A 60 7.03 -6.86 9.85
C ASN A 60 6.75 -5.38 9.55
N GLU A 61 7.05 -4.48 10.49
CA GLU A 61 6.93 -3.04 10.29
C GLU A 61 7.84 -2.56 9.15
N LEU A 62 9.09 -3.03 9.09
CA LEU A 62 10.02 -2.72 8.01
C LEU A 62 9.52 -3.22 6.65
N ILE A 63 9.02 -4.45 6.57
CA ILE A 63 8.42 -5.00 5.34
C ILE A 63 7.25 -4.13 4.88
N ASN A 64 6.36 -3.75 5.80
CA ASN A 64 5.20 -2.93 5.49
C ASN A 64 5.61 -1.53 4.99
N LYS A 65 6.66 -0.94 5.57
CA LYS A 65 7.22 0.34 5.11
C LYS A 65 7.83 0.23 3.71
N LEU A 66 8.56 -0.85 3.41
CA LEU A 66 9.12 -1.12 2.08
C LEU A 66 8.03 -1.29 1.01
N ILE A 67 6.97 -2.04 1.34
CA ILE A 67 5.82 -2.24 0.45
C ILE A 67 5.09 -0.91 0.21
N SER A 68 4.87 -0.12 1.26
CA SER A 68 4.22 1.19 1.16
C SER A 68 5.04 2.17 0.31
N GLU A 69 6.36 2.20 0.50
CA GLU A 69 7.29 3.02 -0.28
C GLU A 69 7.27 2.63 -1.76
N TYR A 70 7.29 1.33 -2.06
CA TYR A 70 7.15 0.83 -3.43
C TYR A 70 5.86 1.30 -4.09
N MET A 71 4.73 1.18 -3.40
CA MET A 71 3.44 1.61 -3.94
C MET A 71 3.38 3.13 -4.14
N ASP A 72 3.94 3.92 -3.23
CA ASP A 72 4.04 5.37 -3.38
C ASP A 72 4.93 5.75 -4.58
N PHE A 73 6.08 5.10 -4.72
CA PHE A 73 7.02 5.33 -5.82
C PHE A 73 6.40 4.99 -7.19
N MET A 74 5.67 3.88 -7.28
CA MET A 74 5.02 3.42 -8.52
C MET A 74 3.70 4.16 -8.83
N GLY A 75 3.23 5.04 -7.93
CA GLY A 75 1.99 5.80 -8.13
C GLY A 75 0.71 5.04 -7.80
N TYR A 76 0.77 3.91 -7.11
CA TYR A 76 -0.38 3.11 -6.68
C TYR A 76 -1.09 3.70 -5.45
N LYS A 77 -1.52 4.96 -5.56
CA LYS A 77 -2.06 5.75 -4.44
C LYS A 77 -3.28 5.12 -3.76
N LEU A 78 -4.23 4.62 -4.56
CA LEU A 78 -5.44 3.98 -4.04
C LEU A 78 -5.12 2.68 -3.29
N THR A 79 -4.27 1.84 -3.89
CA THR A 79 -3.81 0.59 -3.28
C THR A 79 -3.05 0.86 -1.99
N ASN A 80 -2.14 1.84 -1.97
CA ASN A 80 -1.41 2.19 -0.76
C ASN A 80 -2.33 2.72 0.34
N SER A 81 -3.36 3.48 -0.02
CA SER A 81 -4.37 3.95 0.93
C SER A 81 -5.15 2.78 1.55
N MET A 82 -5.56 1.80 0.75
CA MET A 82 -6.25 0.61 1.27
C MET A 82 -5.33 -0.27 2.11
N PHE A 83 -4.09 -0.48 1.65
CA PHE A 83 -3.07 -1.21 2.40
C PHE A 83 -2.84 -0.62 3.79
N LYS A 84 -2.71 0.71 3.91
CA LYS A 84 -2.58 1.41 5.20
C LYS A 84 -3.79 1.20 6.11
N LYS A 85 -5.01 1.23 5.57
CA LYS A 85 -6.24 0.93 6.34
C LYS A 85 -6.26 -0.52 6.82
N GLU A 86 -5.89 -1.46 5.94
CA GLU A 86 -5.92 -2.88 6.24
C GLU A 86 -4.83 -3.34 7.21
N LEU A 87 -3.70 -2.64 7.28
CA LEU A 87 -2.66 -2.91 8.28
C LEU A 87 -3.18 -2.82 9.71
N GLY A 88 -4.10 -1.89 9.99
CA GLY A 88 -4.62 -1.63 11.34
C GLY A 88 -3.57 -1.10 12.32
N THR A 89 -2.44 -0.62 11.82
CA THR A 89 -1.44 0.12 12.58
C THR A 89 -1.10 1.40 11.85
N GLU A 90 -0.85 2.47 12.60
CA GLU A 90 -0.40 3.72 12.03
C GLU A 90 1.06 3.58 11.58
N LEU A 91 1.25 3.33 10.29
CA LEU A 91 2.55 3.55 9.67
C LEU A 91 2.87 5.05 9.83
N LYS A 92 3.84 5.39 10.70
CA LYS A 92 4.24 6.78 11.01
C LYS A 92 4.78 7.49 9.77
N THR A 93 3.98 8.38 9.20
CA THR A 93 4.05 8.91 7.82
C THR A 93 5.31 9.67 7.38
N ASN A 94 6.30 9.95 8.23
CA ASN A 94 7.36 10.90 7.89
C ASN A 94 8.75 10.25 7.87
N GLY A 95 9.37 10.23 6.67
CA GLY A 95 10.82 10.01 6.52
C GLY A 95 11.28 8.56 6.30
N TYR A 96 10.40 7.66 5.84
CA TYR A 96 10.72 6.23 5.74
C TYR A 96 12.00 5.92 5.00
N ARG A 97 12.24 6.53 3.84
CA ARG A 97 13.35 6.09 2.99
C ARG A 97 14.70 6.23 3.66
N LYS A 98 15.03 7.40 4.22
CA LYS A 98 16.30 7.63 4.94
C LYS A 98 16.46 6.76 6.18
N GLN A 99 15.36 6.54 6.92
CA GLN A 99 15.38 5.68 8.10
C GLN A 99 15.59 4.22 7.71
N MET A 100 14.91 3.75 6.67
CA MET A 100 15.03 2.40 6.14
C MET A 100 16.40 2.16 5.53
N THR A 101 16.95 3.09 4.74
CA THR A 101 18.30 2.96 4.19
C THR A 101 19.34 2.90 5.31
N SER A 102 19.21 3.71 6.36
CA SER A 102 20.08 3.63 7.55
C SER A 102 19.98 2.26 8.26
N LEU A 103 18.76 1.76 8.50
CA LEU A 103 18.53 0.45 9.13
C LEU A 103 19.08 -0.71 8.30
N LEU A 104 19.01 -0.59 6.98
CA LEU A 104 19.44 -1.62 6.03
C LEU A 104 20.92 -1.46 5.63
N HIS A 105 21.63 -0.47 6.18
CA HIS A 105 23.00 -0.12 5.80
C HIS A 105 23.16 0.09 4.28
N LEU A 106 22.18 0.76 3.67
CA LEU A 106 22.16 1.12 2.26
C LEU A 106 22.57 2.56 2.08
N GLU A 107 23.41 2.83 1.08
CA GLU A 107 23.73 4.18 0.65
C GLU A 107 22.77 4.63 -0.47
N ASP A 108 22.19 5.80 -0.30
CA ASP A 108 21.45 6.47 -1.38
C ASP A 108 22.46 7.04 -2.38
N SER A 109 22.50 6.46 -3.58
CA SER A 109 23.24 6.95 -4.75
C SER A 109 22.26 7.50 -5.78
N ASP A 110 22.76 8.24 -6.78
CA ASP A 110 21.93 8.77 -7.87
C ASP A 110 21.18 7.68 -8.65
N GLU A 111 21.68 6.44 -8.64
CA GLU A 111 21.01 5.29 -9.25
C GLU A 111 19.97 4.67 -8.33
N THR A 112 20.27 4.49 -7.04
CA THR A 112 19.32 3.86 -6.10
C THR A 112 18.13 4.76 -5.82
N LEU A 113 18.30 6.09 -5.84
CA LEU A 113 17.22 7.07 -5.71
C LEU A 113 16.18 7.02 -6.84
N LYS A 114 16.53 6.45 -8.00
CA LYS A 114 15.61 6.30 -9.14
C LYS A 114 14.75 5.04 -9.06
N GLN A 115 14.89 4.27 -7.99
CA GLN A 115 14.18 3.00 -7.82
C GLN A 115 13.56 2.89 -6.42
N PRO A 116 12.44 2.17 -6.28
CA PRO A 116 11.93 1.77 -4.98
C PRO A 116 12.97 1.01 -4.17
N LEU A 117 13.00 1.23 -2.85
CA LEU A 117 14.00 0.60 -1.99
C LEU A 117 13.90 -0.93 -1.99
N LEU A 118 12.68 -1.45 -2.13
CA LEU A 118 12.43 -2.88 -2.29
C LEU A 118 13.13 -3.45 -3.54
N THR A 119 13.16 -2.70 -4.64
CA THR A 119 13.85 -3.12 -5.89
C THR A 119 15.37 -3.11 -5.73
N VAL A 120 15.90 -2.10 -5.02
CA VAL A 120 17.33 -2.02 -4.68
C VAL A 120 17.75 -3.24 -3.86
N LEU A 121 16.98 -3.59 -2.82
CA LEU A 121 17.22 -4.77 -2.00
C LEU A 121 17.23 -6.06 -2.80
N ILE A 122 16.20 -6.29 -3.64
CA ILE A 122 16.12 -7.51 -4.46
C ILE A 122 17.32 -7.61 -5.41
N THR A 123 17.73 -6.50 -6.03
CA THR A 123 18.88 -6.46 -6.93
C THR A 123 20.17 -6.79 -6.20
N MET A 124 20.41 -6.22 -5.01
CA MET A 124 21.57 -6.54 -4.19
C MET A 124 21.62 -8.02 -3.78
N PHE A 125 20.48 -8.58 -3.36
CA PHE A 125 20.38 -10.00 -3.03
C PHE A 125 20.70 -10.89 -4.23
N LYS A 126 20.17 -10.57 -5.42
CA LYS A 126 20.45 -11.31 -6.65
C LYS A 126 21.93 -11.27 -7.03
N ASN A 127 22.54 -10.08 -7.04
CA ASN A 127 23.94 -9.92 -7.41
C ASN A 127 24.88 -10.64 -6.43
N ASN A 128 24.58 -10.57 -5.12
CA ASN A 128 25.34 -11.31 -4.12
C ASN A 128 25.18 -12.83 -4.28
N TYR A 129 23.99 -13.31 -4.64
CA TYR A 129 23.76 -14.73 -4.90
C TYR A 129 24.53 -15.24 -6.13
N GLU A 130 24.53 -14.47 -7.22
CA GLU A 130 25.25 -14.82 -8.45
C GLU A 130 26.77 -14.81 -8.22
N HIS A 131 27.31 -13.84 -7.49
CA HIS A 131 28.74 -13.79 -7.15
C HIS A 131 29.20 -14.96 -6.26
N ASN A 132 28.36 -15.39 -5.30
CA ASN A 132 28.65 -16.56 -4.48
C ASN A 132 28.55 -17.88 -5.27
N LYS A 133 27.71 -17.94 -6.30
CA LYS A 133 27.59 -19.10 -7.18
C LYS A 133 28.81 -19.26 -8.08
N GLU A 134 29.29 -18.18 -8.69
CA GLU A 134 30.52 -18.18 -9.49
C GLU A 134 31.75 -18.59 -8.66
N SER A 135 31.81 -18.19 -7.39
CA SER A 135 32.90 -18.56 -6.48
C SER A 135 32.93 -20.06 -6.12
N LEU A 136 31.80 -20.75 -6.21
CA LEU A 136 31.67 -22.19 -5.93
C LEU A 136 31.98 -23.08 -7.14
N GLU A 137 31.93 -22.53 -8.37
CA GLU A 137 32.23 -23.26 -9.61
C GLU A 137 33.74 -23.27 -9.96
N ILE A 138 34.58 -22.53 -9.23
CA ILE A 138 36.04 -22.39 -9.49
C ILE A 138 36.88 -23.47 -8.78
N TYR A 139 36.29 -24.33 -7.95
CA TYR A 139 36.97 -25.51 -7.39
C TYR A 139 36.48 -26.80 -8.05
N PRO A 140 37.09 -27.24 -9.17
CA PRO A 140 36.95 -28.63 -9.59
C PRO A 140 37.71 -29.51 -8.59
N ILE A 141 37.03 -30.57 -8.12
CA ILE A 141 37.64 -31.70 -7.41
C ILE A 141 38.64 -32.40 -8.33
#